data_AF-A0A6S6TE74-F1
#
_entry.id   AF-A0A6S6TE74-F1
#
_cell.length_a   1.000
_cell.length_b   1.000
_cell.length_c   1.000
_cell.angle_alpha   90.00
_cell.angle_beta   90.00
_cell.angle_gamma   90.00
#
_symmetry.space_group_name_H-M   'P 1'
#
loop_
_entity.id
_entity.type
_entity.pdbx_description
1 polymer ?
#
loop_
_entity_poly.entity_id
_entity_poly.type
_entity_poly.pdbx_seq_one_letter_code
_entity_poly.pdbx_strand_id
1 'polypeptide(L)'
;MKIDARKISTEAQQEKRNLAIKLRKKGMTCKEVANIVEINHTTISRWYARYKRDGDKSIKVGQRGRKIGAKRSLFPEQEQQIIRQLIDKNPQQLQFKFALWTREAVRYLIKHELGIDMPISTVGHYLKKWKFRLN
;
A
#
# COMPACT_ATOMS: atom_id res chain seq x y z
N MET A 1 -3.84 -17.72 -26.26
CA MET A 1 -3.58 -17.80 -24.81
C MET A 1 -3.95 -16.46 -24.19
N LYS A 2 -4.81 -16.38 -23.17
CA LYS A 2 -5.26 -15.08 -22.59
C LYS A 2 -4.25 -14.61 -21.55
N ILE A 3 -3.75 -13.38 -21.64
CA ILE A 3 -2.79 -12.84 -20.67
C ILE A 3 -3.48 -12.61 -19.32
N ASP A 4 -2.92 -13.19 -18.26
CA ASP A 4 -3.32 -12.87 -16.88
C ASP A 4 -2.75 -11.49 -16.51
N ALA A 5 -3.58 -10.46 -16.68
CA ALA A 5 -3.22 -9.09 -16.36
C ALA A 5 -2.70 -8.91 -14.92
N ARG A 6 -3.02 -9.81 -13.98
CA ARG A 6 -2.53 -9.74 -12.60
C ARG A 6 -1.02 -9.97 -12.48
N LYS A 7 -0.40 -10.64 -13.45
CA LYS A 7 1.02 -11.02 -13.42
C LYS A 7 1.95 -9.99 -14.08
N ILE A 8 1.42 -9.01 -14.80
CA ILE A 8 2.21 -7.95 -15.44
C ILE A 8 2.26 -6.67 -14.59
N SER A 9 3.27 -5.83 -14.84
CA SER A 9 3.46 -4.56 -14.13
C SER A 9 2.29 -3.60 -14.33
N THR A 10 2.14 -2.63 -13.43
CA THR A 10 1.06 -1.62 -13.51
C THR A 10 1.20 -0.78 -14.77
N GLU A 11 2.44 -0.47 -15.16
CA GLU A 11 2.80 0.27 -16.36
C GLU A 11 2.36 -0.49 -17.61
N ALA A 12 2.69 -1.79 -17.71
CA ALA A 12 2.29 -2.64 -18.83
C ALA A 12 0.76 -2.77 -18.95
N GLN A 13 0.04 -2.84 -17.83
CA GLN A 13 -1.43 -2.83 -17.85
C GLN A 13 -1.98 -1.51 -18.40
N GLN A 14 -1.37 -0.39 -18.00
CA GLN A 14 -1.78 0.94 -18.46
C GLN A 14 -1.53 1.11 -19.95
N GLU A 15 -0.37 0.68 -20.45
CA GLU A 15 -0.02 0.72 -21.86
C GLU A 15 -1.01 -0.07 -22.72
N LYS A 16 -1.36 -1.30 -22.30
CA LYS A 16 -2.36 -2.11 -23.01
C LYS A 16 -3.72 -1.43 -23.05
N ARG A 17 -4.13 -0.78 -21.97
CA ARG A 17 -5.40 -0.03 -21.93
C ARG A 17 -5.35 1.20 -22.83
N ASN A 18 -4.25 1.95 -22.82
CA ASN A 18 -4.05 3.09 -23.72
C ASN A 18 -4.08 2.66 -25.19
N LEU A 19 -3.39 1.56 -25.52
CA LEU A 19 -3.39 0.98 -26.86
C LEU A 19 -4.80 0.57 -27.29
N ALA A 20 -5.55 -0.12 -26.43
CA ALA A 20 -6.92 -0.52 -26.71
C ALA A 20 -7.83 0.69 -27.03
N ILE A 21 -7.72 1.77 -26.24
CA ILE A 21 -8.49 3.00 -26.47
C ILE A 21 -8.06 3.69 -27.77
N LYS A 22 -6.75 3.75 -28.05
CA LYS A 22 -6.21 4.32 -29.30
C LYS A 22 -6.75 3.58 -30.53
N LEU A 23 -6.75 2.25 -30.51
CA LEU A 23 -7.26 1.43 -31.62
C LEU A 23 -8.80 1.57 -31.77
N ARG A 24 -9.53 1.65 -30.65
CA ARG A 24 -10.99 1.93 -30.69
C ARG A 24 -11.31 3.31 -31.26
N LYS A 25 -10.50 4.35 -30.97
CA LYS A 25 -10.65 5.68 -31.56
C LYS A 25 -10.37 5.69 -33.07
N LYS A 26 -9.54 4.77 -33.57
CA LYS A 26 -9.29 4.55 -35.01
C LYS A 26 -10.40 3.77 -35.73
N GLY A 27 -11.48 3.40 -35.04
CA GLY A 27 -12.64 2.73 -35.65
C GLY A 27 -12.62 1.20 -35.59
N MET A 28 -11.51 0.57 -35.15
CA MET A 28 -11.41 -0.89 -35.06
C MET A 28 -12.42 -1.45 -34.06
N THR A 29 -13.05 -2.59 -34.36
CA THR A 29 -14.02 -3.27 -33.49
C THR A 29 -13.38 -3.82 -32.21
N CYS A 30 -14.18 -4.06 -31.17
CA CYS A 30 -13.65 -4.63 -29.92
C CYS A 30 -13.03 -6.04 -30.11
N LYS A 31 -13.46 -6.80 -31.12
CA LYS A 31 -12.92 -8.13 -31.43
C LYS A 31 -11.54 -8.03 -32.07
N GLU A 32 -11.34 -7.11 -33.02
CA GLU A 32 -10.02 -6.89 -33.63
C GLU A 32 -9.02 -6.39 -32.60
N VAL A 33 -9.43 -5.41 -31.78
CA VAL A 33 -8.58 -4.90 -30.70
C VAL A 33 -8.25 -5.99 -29.67
N ALA A 34 -9.17 -6.91 -29.40
CA ALA A 34 -8.94 -8.05 -28.51
C ALA A 34 -7.82 -8.96 -29.00
N ASN A 35 -7.77 -9.20 -30.31
CA ASN A 35 -6.72 -10.02 -30.93
C ASN A 35 -5.35 -9.33 -30.87
N ILE A 36 -5.31 -8.00 -31.06
CA ILE A 36 -4.05 -7.23 -31.04
C ILE A 36 -3.48 -7.09 -29.64
N VAL A 37 -4.32 -6.76 -28.64
CA VAL A 37 -3.87 -6.45 -27.27
C VAL A 37 -3.83 -7.71 -26.37
N GLU A 38 -4.38 -8.82 -26.89
CA GLU A 38 -4.56 -10.12 -26.22
C GLU A 38 -5.40 -10.02 -24.93
N ILE A 39 -6.43 -9.17 -24.97
CA ILE A 39 -7.38 -8.93 -23.88
C ILE A 39 -8.79 -9.26 -24.34
N ASN A 40 -9.62 -9.79 -23.45
CA ASN A 40 -11.01 -10.11 -23.78
C ASN A 40 -11.77 -8.86 -24.31
N HIS A 41 -12.47 -9.01 -25.44
CA HIS A 41 -13.25 -7.96 -26.07
C HIS A 41 -14.28 -7.30 -25.13
N THR A 42 -14.84 -8.04 -24.17
CA THR A 42 -15.76 -7.50 -23.15
C THR A 42 -15.08 -6.50 -22.22
N THR A 43 -13.82 -6.76 -21.85
CA THR A 43 -12.98 -5.84 -21.06
C THR A 43 -12.68 -4.57 -21.85
N ILE A 44 -12.33 -4.71 -23.13
CA ILE A 44 -12.09 -3.58 -24.03
C ILE A 44 -13.36 -2.73 -24.19
N SER A 45 -14.51 -3.38 -24.39
CA SER A 45 -15.82 -2.70 -24.45
C SER A 45 -16.09 -1.89 -23.18
N ARG A 46 -15.88 -2.48 -22.00
CA ARG A 46 -16.03 -1.79 -20.71
C ARG A 46 -15.07 -0.61 -20.56
N TRP A 47 -13.81 -0.76 -20.97
CA TRP A 47 -12.83 0.32 -20.94
C TRP A 47 -13.25 1.47 -21.86
N TYR A 48 -13.70 1.15 -23.07
CA TYR A 48 -14.11 2.17 -24.04
C TYR A 48 -15.40 2.89 -23.64
N ALA A 49 -16.38 2.18 -23.08
CA ALA A 49 -17.59 2.80 -22.54
C ALA A 49 -17.26 3.76 -21.40
N ARG A 50 -16.39 3.35 -20.47
CA ARG A 50 -15.93 4.21 -19.37
C ARG A 50 -15.16 5.42 -19.90
N TYR A 51 -14.28 5.22 -20.86
CA TYR A 51 -13.55 6.29 -21.53
C TYR A 51 -14.48 7.32 -22.18
N LYS A 52 -15.52 6.86 -22.90
CA LYS A 52 -16.50 7.73 -23.54
C LYS A 52 -17.29 8.59 -22.54
N ARG A 53 -17.53 8.08 -21.34
CA ARG A 53 -18.28 8.77 -20.29
C ARG A 53 -17.40 9.74 -19.49
N ASP A 54 -16.22 9.28 -19.08
CA ASP A 54 -15.43 9.89 -18.01
C ASP A 54 -14.01 10.33 -18.46
N GLY A 55 -13.67 10.14 -19.75
CA GLY A 55 -12.39 10.52 -20.35
C GLY A 55 -11.18 9.69 -19.88
N ASP A 56 -9.97 10.19 -20.15
CA ASP A 56 -8.71 9.47 -19.93
C ASP A 56 -8.43 9.12 -18.45
N LYS A 57 -8.94 9.92 -17.51
CA LYS A 57 -8.75 9.65 -16.07
C LYS A 57 -9.39 8.33 -15.64
N SER A 58 -10.48 7.95 -16.30
CA SER A 58 -11.28 6.77 -15.96
C SER A 58 -10.64 5.43 -16.35
N ILE A 59 -9.71 5.51 -17.30
CA ILE A 59 -8.91 4.38 -17.78
C ILE A 59 -7.55 4.32 -17.07
N LYS A 60 -7.29 5.11 -16.03
CA LYS A 60 -6.08 4.88 -15.22
C LYS A 60 -6.19 3.58 -14.42
N VAL A 61 -5.10 2.81 -14.38
CA VAL A 61 -4.97 1.64 -13.51
C VAL A 61 -4.88 2.17 -12.07
N GLY A 62 -5.67 1.59 -11.16
CA GLY A 62 -5.67 1.99 -9.77
C GLY A 62 -4.40 1.53 -9.05
N GLN A 63 -4.14 2.11 -7.87
CA GLN A 63 -3.03 1.67 -7.02
C GLN A 63 -3.24 0.20 -6.64
N ARG A 64 -2.24 -0.65 -6.94
CA ARG A 64 -2.22 -2.05 -6.51
C ARG A 64 -1.70 -2.14 -5.08
N GLY A 65 -2.16 -3.17 -4.37
CA GLY A 65 -1.71 -3.47 -3.01
C GLY A 65 -2.43 -2.65 -1.93
N ARG A 66 -2.00 -2.84 -0.68
CA ARG A 66 -2.59 -2.17 0.46
C ARG A 66 -2.18 -0.69 0.43
N LYS A 67 -3.13 0.22 0.67
CA LYS A 67 -2.84 1.65 0.91
C LYS A 67 -1.77 1.80 1.99
N ILE A 68 -0.86 2.74 1.80
CA ILE A 68 0.16 3.08 2.81
C ILE A 68 -0.55 3.40 4.11
N GLY A 69 -0.16 2.73 5.20
CA GLY A 69 -0.75 2.95 6.52
C GLY A 69 -1.99 2.14 6.85
N ALA A 70 -2.64 1.48 5.89
CA ALA A 70 -3.82 0.70 6.22
C ALA A 70 -3.48 -0.53 7.10
N LYS A 71 -4.41 -0.93 7.97
CA LYS A 71 -4.27 -1.89 9.09
C LYS A 71 -2.92 -1.82 9.82
N ARG A 72 -2.46 -0.60 10.10
CA ARG A 72 -1.47 -0.34 11.16
C ARG A 72 -2.18 -0.39 12.52
N SER A 73 -1.45 -0.79 13.55
CA SER A 73 -1.96 -0.81 14.93
C SER A 73 -1.91 0.57 15.58
N LEU A 74 -0.96 1.42 15.15
CA LEU A 74 -0.78 2.78 15.63
C LEU A 74 -1.12 3.81 14.54
N PHE A 75 -1.81 4.87 14.96
CA PHE A 75 -2.01 6.09 14.17
C PHE A 75 -0.74 6.97 14.17
N PRO A 76 -0.55 7.84 13.16
CA PRO A 76 0.64 8.69 13.06
C PRO A 76 0.95 9.49 14.35
N GLU A 77 -0.07 10.01 15.02
CA GLU A 77 0.05 10.80 16.24
C GLU A 77 0.55 9.94 17.41
N GLN A 78 0.03 8.72 17.52
CA GLN A 78 0.47 7.72 18.50
C GLN A 78 1.92 7.30 18.24
N GLU A 79 2.31 7.12 16.97
CA GLU A 79 3.70 6.83 16.62
C GLU A 79 4.62 7.97 17.11
N GLN A 80 4.24 9.23 16.87
CA GLN A 80 5.03 10.39 17.32
C GLN A 80 5.14 10.49 18.84
N GLN A 81 4.06 10.23 19.57
CA GLN A 81 4.08 10.19 21.03
C GLN A 81 5.11 9.17 21.54
N ILE A 82 5.10 7.95 20.99
CA ILE A 82 6.03 6.90 21.40
C ILE A 82 7.47 7.25 21.00
N ILE A 83 7.70 7.73 19.77
CA ILE A 83 9.04 8.17 19.32
C ILE A 83 9.61 9.22 20.26
N ARG A 84 8.81 10.22 20.65
CA ARG A 84 9.24 11.27 21.56
C ARG A 84 9.65 10.69 22.93
N GLN A 85 8.88 9.75 23.46
CA GLN A 85 9.24 9.11 24.74
C GLN A 85 10.51 8.25 24.63
N LEU A 86 10.77 7.63 23.49
CA LEU A 86 12.01 6.89 23.26
C LEU A 86 13.25 7.80 23.15
N ILE A 87 13.08 9.04 22.70
CA ILE A 87 14.16 10.03 22.58
C ILE A 87 14.39 10.77 23.90
N ASP A 88 13.31 11.25 24.52
CA ASP A 88 13.36 12.16 25.65
C ASP A 88 13.58 11.44 26.99
N LYS A 89 13.32 10.12 27.04
CA LYS A 89 13.33 9.33 28.29
C LYS A 89 14.11 8.04 28.16
N ASN A 90 14.62 7.56 29.30
CA ASN A 90 15.04 6.17 29.48
C ASN A 90 13.96 5.37 30.26
N PRO A 91 13.96 4.03 30.19
CA PRO A 91 12.94 3.23 30.86
C PRO A 91 12.91 3.40 32.39
N GLN A 92 14.04 3.72 33.01
CA GLN A 92 14.12 3.94 34.45
C GLN A 92 13.39 5.22 34.89
N GLN A 93 13.47 6.29 34.09
CA GLN A 93 12.69 7.52 34.31
C GLN A 93 11.17 7.28 34.21
N LEU A 94 10.77 6.20 33.53
CA LEU A 94 9.40 5.74 33.44
C LEU A 94 9.05 4.67 34.49
N GLN A 95 9.95 4.41 35.44
CA GLN A 95 9.81 3.38 36.48
C GLN A 95 9.60 1.96 35.95
N PHE A 96 10.08 1.68 34.74
CA PHE A 96 10.00 0.33 34.18
C PHE A 96 11.15 -0.54 34.69
N LYS A 97 10.91 -1.86 34.78
CA LYS A 97 11.91 -2.86 35.22
C LYS A 97 13.02 -3.12 34.18
N PHE A 98 13.24 -2.21 33.23
CA PHE A 98 14.23 -2.35 32.17
C PHE A 98 15.36 -1.35 32.37
N ALA A 99 16.59 -1.78 32.09
CA ALA A 99 17.76 -0.91 32.18
C ALA A 99 18.00 -0.07 30.91
N LEU A 100 17.46 -0.50 29.76
CA LEU A 100 17.61 0.13 28.45
C LEU A 100 16.37 -0.16 27.60
N TRP A 101 16.20 0.61 26.52
CA TRP A 101 15.14 0.34 25.55
C TRP A 101 15.40 -0.97 24.81
N THR A 102 14.64 -2.01 25.16
CA THR A 102 14.53 -3.26 24.40
C THR A 102 13.19 -3.32 23.67
N ARG A 103 12.99 -4.29 22.76
CA ARG A 103 11.70 -4.47 22.08
C ARG A 103 10.56 -4.76 23.08
N GLU A 104 10.86 -5.47 24.17
CA GLU A 104 9.94 -5.72 25.28
C GLU A 104 9.61 -4.44 26.03
N ALA A 105 10.61 -3.60 26.33
CA ALA A 105 10.40 -2.32 26.98
C ALA A 105 9.53 -1.37 26.13
N VAL A 106 9.76 -1.33 24.81
CA VAL A 106 8.93 -0.53 23.89
C VAL A 106 7.52 -1.12 23.76
N ARG A 107 7.36 -2.45 23.73
CA ARG A 107 6.03 -3.08 23.78
C ARG A 107 5.27 -2.67 25.05
N TYR A 108 5.96 -2.71 26.19
CA TYR A 108 5.38 -2.31 27.48
C TYR A 108 4.99 -0.84 27.47
N LEU A 109 5.86 0.04 26.96
CA LEU A 109 5.58 1.46 26.78
C LEU A 109 4.31 1.70 25.95
N ILE A 110 4.21 1.05 24.79
CA ILE A 110 3.04 1.20 23.91
C ILE A 110 1.75 0.75 24.61
N LYS A 111 1.81 -0.35 25.35
CA LYS A 111 0.67 -0.83 26.14
C LYS A 111 0.30 0.13 27.27
N HIS A 112 1.29 0.69 27.96
CA HIS A 112 1.10 1.64 29.05
C HIS A 112 0.49 2.96 28.57
N GLU A 113 1.05 3.55 27.53
CA GLU A 113 0.67 4.89 27.05
C GLU A 113 -0.60 4.89 26.20
N LEU A 114 -0.83 3.82 25.44
CA LEU A 114 -1.89 3.77 24.43
C LEU A 114 -2.93 2.68 24.67
N GLY A 115 -2.71 1.79 25.64
CA GLY A 115 -3.60 0.64 25.90
C GLY A 115 -3.55 -0.44 24.80
N ILE A 116 -2.64 -0.34 23.84
CA ILE A 116 -2.57 -1.23 22.67
C ILE A 116 -1.56 -2.34 22.94
N ASP A 117 -2.04 -3.57 23.09
CA ASP A 117 -1.18 -4.75 23.11
C ASP A 117 -0.91 -5.24 21.68
N MET A 118 0.36 -5.34 21.30
CA MET A 118 0.75 -5.82 19.98
C MET A 118 1.91 -6.81 20.05
N PRO A 119 2.03 -7.73 19.07
CA PRO A 119 3.12 -8.68 19.02
C PRO A 119 4.49 -7.98 18.96
N ILE A 120 5.51 -8.59 19.58
CA ILE A 120 6.87 -8.05 19.59
C ILE A 120 7.47 -7.89 18.19
N SER A 121 7.04 -8.71 17.23
CA SER A 121 7.39 -8.56 15.80
C SER A 121 6.85 -7.27 15.20
N THR A 122 5.65 -6.85 15.61
CA THR A 122 5.03 -5.59 15.18
C THR A 122 5.77 -4.39 15.77
N VAL A 123 6.18 -4.48 17.03
CA VAL A 123 7.06 -3.48 17.66
C VAL A 123 8.39 -3.37 16.90
N GLY A 124 8.99 -4.50 16.53
CA GLY A 124 10.19 -4.53 15.70
C GLY A 124 10.00 -3.86 14.34
N HIS A 125 8.85 -4.06 13.68
CA HIS A 125 8.52 -3.38 12.43
C HIS A 125 8.41 -1.86 12.60
N TYR A 126 7.79 -1.39 13.69
CA TYR A 126 7.71 0.03 14.02
C TYR A 126 9.08 0.64 14.30
N LEU A 127 9.90 -0.01 15.12
CA LEU A 127 11.26 0.45 15.41
C LEU A 127 12.11 0.56 14.14
N LYS A 128 12.05 -0.46 13.26
CA LYS A 128 12.72 -0.42 11.96
C LYS A 128 12.22 0.74 11.09
N LYS A 129 10.90 0.96 11.06
CA LYS A 129 10.28 2.08 10.32
C LYS A 129 10.76 3.44 10.85
N TRP A 130 10.87 3.57 12.18
CA TRP A 130 11.34 4.78 12.86
C TRP A 130 12.87 4.92 12.87
N LYS A 131 13.60 3.97 12.27
CA LYS A 131 15.07 3.92 12.19
C LYS A 131 15.77 3.81 13.56
N PHE A 132 15.08 3.32 14.59
CA PHE A 132 15.72 2.99 15.86
C PHE A 132 16.49 1.66 15.74
N ARG A 133 17.73 1.65 16.22
CA ARG A 133 18.49 0.44 16.49
C ARG A 133 18.56 0.30 18.00
N LEU A 134 17.81 -0.67 18.52
CA LEU A 134 17.92 -1.07 19.91
C LEU A 134 19.04 -2.09 20.02
N ASN A 135 19.78 -2.05 21.12
CA ASN A 135 20.82 -3.03 21.46
C ASN A 135 20.23 -4.40 21.76
#